data_AF-A0A2G7HGI8-F1
#
_entry.id   AF-A0A2G7HGI8-F1
#
_cell.length_a   1.000
_cell.length_b   1.000
_cell.length_c   1.000
_cell.angle_alpha   90.00
_cell.angle_beta   90.00
_cell.angle_gamma   90.00
#
_symmetry.space_group_name_H-M   'P 1'
#
loop_
_entity.id
_entity.type
_entity.pdbx_description
1 polymer ?
#
loop_
_entity_poly.entity_id
_entity_poly.type
_entity_poly.pdbx_seq_one_letter_code
_entity_poly.pdbx_strand_id
1 'polypeptide(L)'
;MNSEFYNLDLDRIRYSLVWEDSQTFTDRLRSGTNDHLLVITSAGCNALNMLLKDPASVTAADLNPVQNKLLLLKQHHPELRL
;
A
#
# COMPACT_ATOMS: atom_id res chain seq x y z
N MET A 1 -21.41 -24.99 1.42
CA MET A 1 -21.28 -23.57 1.04
C MET A 1 -20.12 -23.53 0.05
N ASN A 2 -20.39 -23.31 -1.24
CA ASN A 2 -19.32 -23.25 -2.25
C ASN A 2 -18.76 -21.83 -2.22
N SER A 3 -17.51 -21.71 -1.80
CA SER A 3 -16.83 -20.42 -1.80
C SER A 3 -16.32 -20.10 -3.20
N GLU A 4 -16.52 -18.86 -3.66
CA GLU A 4 -15.91 -18.36 -4.90
C GLU A 4 -14.38 -18.45 -4.88
N PHE A 5 -13.75 -18.55 -3.69
CA PHE A 5 -12.31 -18.77 -3.57
C PHE A 5 -11.81 -20.05 -4.24
N TYR A 6 -12.65 -21.08 -4.39
CA TYR A 6 -12.27 -22.34 -5.05
C TYR A 6 -12.16 -22.23 -6.57
N ASN A 7 -12.70 -21.17 -7.17
CA ASN A 7 -12.72 -20.95 -8.62
C ASN A 7 -11.72 -19.87 -9.08
N LEU A 8 -10.80 -19.46 -8.22
CA LEU A 8 -9.82 -18.41 -8.54
C LEU A 8 -8.50 -19.01 -9.03
N ASP A 9 -7.97 -18.45 -10.11
CA ASP A 9 -6.61 -18.75 -10.56
C ASP A 9 -5.59 -18.37 -9.47
N LEU A 10 -4.68 -19.29 -9.17
CA LEU A 10 -3.65 -19.13 -8.13
C LEU A 10 -2.37 -18.44 -8.64
N ASP A 11 -2.43 -17.84 -9.82
CA ASP A 11 -1.35 -17.10 -10.47
C ASP A 11 -1.18 -15.67 -9.91
N ARG A 12 -2.09 -15.22 -9.04
CA ARG A 12 -2.10 -13.88 -8.44
C ARG A 12 -2.18 -13.93 -6.93
N ILE A 13 -1.31 -13.14 -6.30
CA ILE A 13 -1.35 -12.91 -4.86
C ILE A 13 -2.48 -11.92 -4.57
N ARG A 14 -3.51 -12.40 -3.85
CA ARG A 14 -4.65 -11.59 -3.42
C ARG A 14 -4.58 -11.44 -1.92
N TYR A 15 -4.36 -10.21 -1.46
CA TYR A 15 -4.22 -9.89 -0.06
C TYR A 15 -5.49 -9.15 0.39
N SER A 16 -6.32 -9.81 1.22
CA SER A 16 -7.69 -9.33 1.54
C SER A 16 -7.77 -8.54 2.84
N LEU A 17 -6.75 -8.61 3.70
CA LEU A 17 -6.71 -7.95 5.01
C LEU A 17 -5.30 -7.43 5.26
N VAL A 18 -5.20 -6.16 5.65
CA VAL A 18 -3.95 -5.53 6.14
C VAL A 18 -4.34 -4.75 7.37
N TRP A 19 -3.88 -5.13 8.56
CA TRP A 19 -4.15 -4.35 9.78
C TRP A 19 -3.09 -4.59 10.84
N GLU A 20 -1.99 -3.86 10.67
CA GLU A 20 -1.00 -3.64 11.69
C GLU A 20 -0.88 -2.13 11.93
N ASP A 21 -0.56 -1.76 13.17
CA ASP A 21 -0.29 -0.38 13.51
C ASP A 21 0.87 0.18 12.64
N SER A 22 0.70 1.41 12.16
CA SER A 22 1.64 2.02 11.22
C SER A 22 3.05 2.18 11.80
N GLN A 23 3.19 2.50 13.09
CA GLN A 23 4.52 2.62 13.71
C GLN A 23 5.16 1.25 13.83
N THR A 24 4.41 0.26 14.30
CA THR A 24 4.87 -1.13 14.44
C THR A 24 5.36 -1.69 13.11
N PHE A 25 4.61 -1.45 12.03
CA PHE A 25 5.00 -1.88 10.69
C PHE A 25 6.31 -1.23 10.26
N THR A 26 6.39 0.09 10.40
CA THR A 26 7.52 0.84 9.87
C THR A 26 8.81 0.62 10.64
N ASP A 27 8.73 0.50 11.97
CA ASP A 27 9.89 0.24 12.83
C ASP A 27 10.48 -1.15 12.57
N ARG A 28 9.63 -2.12 12.19
CA ARG A 28 10.08 -3.47 11.84
C ARG A 28 10.62 -3.57 10.42
N LEU A 29 10.10 -2.77 9.49
CA LEU A 29 10.56 -2.75 8.10
C LEU A 29 12.02 -2.25 7.99
N ARG A 30 12.47 -1.39 8.92
CA ARG A 30 13.82 -0.83 8.98
C ARG A 30 14.25 -0.12 7.68
N SER A 31 13.32 0.64 7.09
CA SER A 31 13.59 1.43 5.88
C SER A 31 14.49 2.64 6.17
N GLY A 32 15.35 3.00 5.23
CA GLY A 32 16.18 4.19 5.24
C GLY A 32 16.20 4.94 3.90
N THR A 33 17.02 5.99 3.84
CA THR A 33 16.97 6.99 2.77
C THR A 33 17.38 6.53 1.38
N ASN A 34 18.04 5.38 1.28
CA ASN A 34 18.44 4.77 0.01
C ASN A 34 17.47 3.67 -0.46
N ASP A 35 16.41 3.40 0.30
CA ASP A 35 15.52 2.28 0.00
C ASP A 35 14.42 2.65 -0.99
N HIS A 36 14.12 1.72 -1.89
CA HIS A 36 12.97 1.80 -2.80
C HIS A 36 11.90 0.81 -2.34
N LEU A 37 10.77 1.33 -1.85
CA LEU A 37 9.73 0.52 -1.23
C LEU A 37 8.61 0.21 -2.23
N LEU A 38 8.20 -1.06 -2.30
CA LEU A 38 7.00 -1.50 -3.01
C LEU A 38 5.92 -1.83 -1.98
N VAL A 39 4.75 -1.23 -2.15
CA VAL A 39 3.61 -1.40 -1.24
C VAL A 39 2.35 -1.76 -2.02
N ILE A 40 1.54 -2.65 -1.44
CA ILE A 40 0.18 -2.86 -1.91
C ILE A 40 -0.60 -1.57 -1.63
N THR A 41 -1.22 -0.97 -2.64
CA THR A 41 -1.83 0.35 -2.48
C THR A 41 -2.82 0.36 -1.34
N SER A 42 -3.80 -0.56 -1.31
CA SER A 42 -4.72 -0.74 -0.17
C SER A 42 -5.24 0.59 0.40
N ALA A 43 -5.91 1.38 -0.44
CA ALA A 43 -6.40 2.74 -0.20
C ALA A 43 -5.32 3.83 0.04
N GLY A 44 -4.04 3.47 0.09
CA GLY A 44 -2.89 4.38 0.06
C GLY A 44 -2.34 4.80 1.42
N CYS A 45 -2.96 4.40 2.53
CA CYS A 45 -2.58 4.89 3.87
C CYS A 45 -1.14 4.52 4.24
N ASN A 46 -0.77 3.25 4.07
CA ASN A 46 0.57 2.78 4.38
C ASN A 46 1.62 3.36 3.42
N ALA A 47 1.27 3.49 2.13
CA ALA A 47 2.16 4.12 1.15
C ALA A 47 2.52 5.56 1.55
N LEU A 48 1.54 6.34 2.00
CA LEU A 48 1.78 7.71 2.49
C LEU A 48 2.58 7.72 3.81
N ASN A 49 2.30 6.80 4.74
CA ASN A 49 3.07 6.68 5.99
C ASN A 49 4.55 6.32 5.73
N MET A 50 4.84 5.50 4.72
CA MET A 50 6.21 5.15 4.35
C MET A 50 7.02 6.37 3.90
N LEU A 51 6.39 7.35 3.25
CA LEU A 51 7.08 8.58 2.83
C LEU A 51 7.62 9.38 4.03
N LEU A 52 6.99 9.27 5.21
CA LEU A 52 7.46 9.94 6.43
C LEU A 52 8.78 9.36 6.97
N LYS A 53 9.25 8.24 6.41
CA LYS A 53 10.58 7.67 6.73
C LYS A 53 11.67 8.09 5.76
N ASP A 54 11.37 9.03 4.87
CA ASP A 54 12.29 9.58 3.88
C ASP A 54 12.99 8.52 2.99
N PRO A 55 12.29 7.50 2.46
CA PRO A 55 12.90 6.53 1.54
C PRO A 55 13.23 7.19 0.20
N ALA A 56 14.09 6.56 -0.61
CA ALA A 56 14.41 7.03 -1.96
C ALA A 56 13.17 7.08 -2.87
N SER A 57 12.26 6.10 -2.74
CA SER A 57 10.95 6.15 -3.41
C SER A 57 9.94 5.18 -2.79
N VAL A 58 8.65 5.47 -2.96
CA VAL A 58 7.56 4.53 -2.66
C VAL A 58 6.75 4.27 -3.94
N THR A 59 6.71 3.02 -4.37
CA THR A 59 5.85 2.55 -5.47
C THR A 59 4.65 1.83 -4.88
N ALA A 60 3.45 2.33 -5.17
CA ALA A 60 2.20 1.69 -4.76
C ALA A 60 1.55 0.97 -5.94
N ALA A 61 1.20 -0.31 -5.77
CA ALA A 61 0.56 -1.12 -6.80
C ALA A 61 -0.61 -1.94 -6.23
N ASP A 62 -1.65 -2.12 -7.03
CA ASP A 62 -2.84 -2.89 -6.65
C ASP A 62 -3.49 -3.49 -7.89
N LEU A 63 -4.02 -4.71 -7.74
CA LEU A 63 -4.81 -5.36 -8.78
C LEU A 63 -6.16 -4.65 -8.99
N ASN A 64 -6.69 -4.02 -7.95
CA ASN A 64 -7.89 -3.19 -8.05
C ASN A 64 -7.50 -1.75 -8.41
N PRO A 65 -7.76 -1.29 -9.65
CA PRO A 65 -7.36 0.06 -10.08
C PRO A 65 -8.07 1.18 -9.30
N VAL A 66 -9.20 0.90 -8.64
CA VAL A 66 -9.90 1.89 -7.79
C VAL A 66 -9.06 2.26 -6.57
N GLN A 67 -8.28 1.32 -6.01
CA GLN A 67 -7.38 1.60 -4.90
C GLN A 67 -6.29 2.60 -5.30
N ASN A 68 -5.73 2.45 -6.51
CA ASN A 68 -4.74 3.37 -7.07
C ASN A 68 -5.33 4.75 -7.31
N LYS A 69 -6.57 4.83 -7.84
CA LYS A 69 -7.28 6.11 -8.02
C LYS A 69 -7.52 6.83 -6.69
N LEU A 70 -7.85 6.10 -5.62
CA LEU A 70 -8.04 6.69 -4.30
C LEU A 70 -6.73 7.26 -3.72
N LEU A 71 -5.60 6.57 -3.91
CA LEU A 71 -4.29 7.11 -3.54
C LEU A 71 -4.00 8.42 -4.30
N LEU A 72 -4.20 8.43 -5.62
CA LEU A 72 -4.01 9.64 -6.43
C LEU A 72 -4.88 10.79 -5.93
N LEU A 73 -6.15 10.51 -5.59
CA LEU A 73 -7.05 11.52 -5.02
C LEU A 73 -6.49 12.10 -3.70
N LYS A 74 -5.99 11.25 -2.79
CA LYS A 74 -5.41 11.69 -1.51
C LYS A 74 -4.16 12.56 -1.70
N GLN A 75 -3.30 12.22 -2.65
CA GLN A 75 -2.10 13.02 -2.98
C GLN A 75 -2.43 14.41 -3.52
N HIS A 76 -3.59 14.56 -4.18
CA HIS A 76 -4.01 15.84 -4.76
C HIS A 76 -4.95 16.62 -3.84
N HIS A 77 -5.20 16.15 -2.62
CA HIS A 77 -6.02 16.89 -1.66
C HIS A 77 -5.33 18.21 -1.30
N PRO A 78 -6.02 19.37 -1.34
CA PRO A 78 -5.40 20.68 -1.16
C PRO A 78 -4.60 20.83 0.14
N GLU A 79 -5.02 20.12 1.19
CA GLU A 79 -4.39 20.14 2.52
C GLU A 79 -3.29 19.09 2.70
N LEU A 80 -3.04 18.24 1.71
CA LEU A 80 -2.06 17.14 1.75
C LEU A 80 -1.03 17.22 0.60
N ARG A 81 -0.81 18.41 0.02
CA ARG A 81 0.30 18.61 -0.91
C ARG A 81 1.63 18.45 -0.17
N LEU A 82 2.13 17.22 -0.17
CA LEU A 82 3.52 16.87 0.14
C LEU A 82 4.45 17.43 -0.94
#